data_AF-A0A960H3Y5-F1
#
_entry.id   AF-A0A960H3Y5-F1
#
_cell.length_a   1.000
_cell.length_b   1.000
_cell.length_c   1.000
_cell.angle_alpha   90.00
_cell.angle_beta   90.00
_cell.angle_gamma   90.00
#
_symmetry.space_group_name_H-M   'P 1'
#
loop_
_entity.id
_entity.type
_entity.pdbx_description
1 polymer ?
#
loop_
_entity_poly.entity_id
_entity_poly.type
_entity_poly.pdbx_seq_one_letter_code
_entity_poly.pdbx_strand_id
1 'polypeptide(L)'
;MPIDLDVALGAELEPIEFSWTSSDVQLYHLGLGAGADPMDPRELRYLVDKTPQVLPTFGNVAASFHMTEPPEVKFPGIDIELGKVLHASEAVTVPGPLPPSGTARSVQRFTEIWDKGKAAVIVSESTVTDPDSKVLWTTKRSIFARGEGGFGGERGPSTSVAAPDRAPDYEIDVPVLPQQALLYRLCGDRNPLHSDPGFAAAAGFDRPILHGLCTYGMTCKALVDTLLDAD
;
A
#
# COMPACT_ATOMS: atom_id res chain seq x y z
N MET A 1 1.86 19.71 -15.81
CA MET A 1 0.76 20.71 -15.90
C MET A 1 0.14 20.77 -14.51
N PRO A 2 -0.40 21.92 -14.05
CA PRO A 2 -1.08 21.92 -12.76
C PRO A 2 -2.22 20.90 -12.77
N ILE A 3 -2.48 20.28 -11.62
CA ILE A 3 -3.59 19.34 -11.44
C ILE A 3 -4.90 20.03 -11.80
N ASP A 4 -5.71 19.39 -12.64
CA ASP A 4 -7.06 19.85 -12.97
C ASP A 4 -8.05 19.22 -11.97
N LEU A 5 -8.52 20.03 -11.02
CA LEU A 5 -9.35 19.56 -9.91
C LEU A 5 -10.71 19.03 -10.38
N ASP A 6 -11.36 19.74 -11.31
CA ASP A 6 -12.70 19.39 -11.78
C ASP A 6 -12.65 18.07 -12.55
N VAL A 7 -11.63 17.90 -13.40
CA VAL A 7 -11.42 16.65 -14.14
C VAL A 7 -11.05 15.52 -13.19
N ALA A 8 -10.13 15.74 -12.23
CA ALA A 8 -9.65 14.67 -11.35
C ALA A 8 -10.72 14.20 -10.36
N LEU A 9 -11.45 15.12 -9.72
CA LEU A 9 -12.49 14.79 -8.75
C LEU A 9 -13.77 14.26 -9.42
N GLY A 10 -14.04 14.68 -10.67
CA GLY A 10 -15.15 14.19 -11.48
C GLY A 10 -14.87 12.92 -12.28
N ALA A 11 -13.64 12.40 -12.23
CA ALA A 11 -13.24 11.25 -13.05
C ALA A 11 -13.91 9.95 -12.58
N GLU A 12 -14.57 9.27 -13.51
CA GLU A 12 -14.89 7.85 -13.38
C GLU A 12 -13.70 7.06 -13.95
N LEU A 13 -12.97 6.36 -13.07
CA LEU A 13 -11.85 5.52 -13.49
C LEU A 13 -12.35 4.15 -13.90
N GLU A 14 -11.79 3.63 -14.99
CA GLU A 14 -12.09 2.28 -15.44
C GLU A 14 -11.71 1.26 -14.35
N PRO A 15 -12.56 0.26 -14.10
CA PRO A 15 -12.27 -0.78 -13.12
C PRO A 15 -11.06 -1.62 -13.52
N ILE A 16 -10.31 -2.06 -12.52
CA ILE A 16 -9.27 -3.06 -12.67
C ILE A 16 -9.85 -4.41 -12.25
N GLU A 17 -9.93 -5.35 -13.17
CA GLU A 17 -10.24 -6.75 -12.88
C GLU A 17 -8.94 -7.53 -12.64
N PHE A 18 -8.91 -8.34 -11.59
CA PHE A 18 -7.72 -9.09 -11.21
C PHE A 18 -8.08 -10.37 -10.46
N SER A 19 -7.12 -11.29 -10.41
CA SER A 19 -7.22 -12.53 -9.65
C SER A 19 -5.95 -12.78 -8.85
N TRP A 20 -6.07 -13.52 -7.76
CA TRP A 20 -4.94 -13.97 -6.96
C TRP A 20 -5.09 -15.44 -6.57
N THR A 21 -3.95 -16.05 -6.33
CA THR A 21 -3.80 -17.43 -5.88
C THR A 21 -3.27 -17.46 -4.45
N SER A 22 -3.31 -18.63 -3.81
CA SER A 22 -2.67 -18.80 -2.51
C SER A 22 -1.17 -18.53 -2.55
N SER A 23 -0.51 -18.80 -3.67
CA SER A 23 0.92 -18.52 -3.82
C SER A 23 1.23 -17.02 -3.87
N ASP A 24 0.32 -16.20 -4.42
CA ASP A 24 0.45 -14.75 -4.37
C ASP A 24 0.37 -14.24 -2.92
N VAL A 25 -0.58 -14.79 -2.15
CA VAL A 25 -0.71 -14.48 -0.72
C VAL A 25 0.55 -14.92 0.04
N GLN A 26 1.04 -16.14 -0.18
CA GLN A 26 2.26 -16.62 0.46
C GLN A 26 3.47 -15.74 0.11
N LEU A 27 3.62 -15.35 -1.16
CA LEU A 27 4.69 -14.45 -1.59
C LEU A 27 4.60 -13.08 -0.91
N TYR A 28 3.38 -12.54 -0.74
CA TYR A 28 3.17 -11.33 0.04
C TYR A 28 3.66 -11.50 1.48
N HIS A 29 3.30 -12.58 2.15
CA HIS A 29 3.68 -12.83 3.55
C HIS A 29 5.19 -13.05 3.70
N LEU A 30 5.84 -13.78 2.78
CA LEU A 30 7.30 -13.86 2.70
C LEU A 30 7.91 -12.47 2.48
N GLY A 31 7.30 -11.64 1.64
CA GLY A 31 7.65 -10.23 1.43
C GLY A 31 7.49 -9.33 2.65
N LEU A 32 6.77 -9.78 3.69
CA LEU A 32 6.69 -9.16 5.02
C LEU A 32 7.62 -9.83 6.05
N GLY A 33 8.35 -10.88 5.66
CA GLY A 33 9.25 -11.62 6.56
C GLY A 33 8.58 -12.76 7.34
N ALA A 34 7.35 -13.16 6.99
CA ALA A 34 6.73 -14.34 7.59
C ALA A 34 7.55 -15.62 7.31
N GLY A 35 7.51 -16.57 8.25
CA GLY A 35 8.30 -17.81 8.18
C GLY A 35 9.74 -17.66 8.64
N ALA A 36 10.07 -16.58 9.36
CA ALA A 36 11.42 -16.34 9.87
C ALA A 36 11.89 -17.45 10.82
N ASP A 37 10.99 -17.97 11.67
CA ASP A 37 11.17 -19.23 12.37
C ASP A 37 10.42 -20.35 11.64
N PRO A 38 11.14 -21.27 10.95
CA PRO A 38 10.51 -22.37 10.22
C PRO A 38 9.90 -23.44 11.14
N MET A 39 10.04 -23.33 12.46
CA MET A 39 9.49 -24.25 13.44
C MET A 39 8.29 -23.68 14.19
N ASP A 40 7.96 -22.39 14.03
CA ASP A 40 6.83 -21.76 14.71
C ASP A 40 5.52 -21.95 13.90
N PRO A 41 4.53 -22.69 14.42
CA PRO A 41 3.24 -22.84 13.76
C PRO A 41 2.49 -21.52 13.55
N ARG A 42 2.78 -20.48 14.33
CA ARG A 42 2.22 -19.13 14.15
C ARG A 42 2.77 -18.49 12.88
N GLU A 43 4.07 -18.56 12.64
CA GLU A 43 4.69 -18.07 11.41
C GLU A 43 4.26 -18.90 10.18
N LEU A 44 4.19 -20.22 10.32
CA LEU A 44 3.88 -21.11 9.21
C LEU A 44 2.43 -21.02 8.71
N ARG A 45 1.47 -20.49 9.51
CA ARG A 45 0.06 -20.37 9.09
C ARG A 45 -0.13 -19.46 7.87
N TYR A 46 0.76 -18.48 7.71
CA TYR A 46 0.80 -17.58 6.56
C TYR A 46 1.30 -18.25 5.28
N LEU A 47 1.92 -19.42 5.41
CA LEU A 47 2.60 -20.14 4.34
C LEU A 47 1.94 -21.49 4.02
N VAL A 48 0.79 -21.80 4.63
CA VAL A 48 0.05 -23.03 4.36
C VAL A 48 -0.41 -23.06 2.90
N ASP A 49 -0.22 -24.19 2.24
CA ASP A 49 -0.68 -24.38 0.88
C ASP A 49 -2.21 -24.29 0.77
N LYS A 50 -2.68 -23.55 -0.23
CA LYS A 50 -4.10 -23.34 -0.60
C LYS A 50 -4.93 -22.56 0.41
N THR A 51 -4.62 -22.65 1.69
CA THR A 51 -5.37 -21.98 2.78
C THR A 51 -4.46 -21.16 3.69
N PRO A 52 -3.53 -20.32 3.16
CA PRO A 52 -2.81 -19.38 4.01
C PRO A 52 -3.82 -18.43 4.65
N GLN A 53 -3.55 -18.03 5.89
CA GLN A 53 -4.24 -16.87 6.46
C GLN A 53 -3.87 -15.62 5.65
N VAL A 54 -4.85 -14.75 5.42
CA VAL A 54 -4.66 -13.56 4.59
C VAL A 54 -4.72 -12.32 5.47
N LEU A 55 -3.58 -11.66 5.66
CA LEU A 55 -3.55 -10.36 6.32
C LEU A 55 -4.39 -9.34 5.50
N PRO A 56 -5.21 -8.49 6.16
CA PRO A 56 -5.98 -7.44 5.46
C PRO A 56 -5.13 -6.54 4.56
N THR A 57 -3.87 -6.33 4.93
CA THR A 57 -2.90 -5.51 4.19
C THR A 57 -2.53 -6.08 2.82
N PHE A 58 -2.84 -7.34 2.52
CA PHE A 58 -2.77 -7.91 1.17
C PHE A 58 -3.65 -7.12 0.18
N GLY A 59 -4.76 -6.55 0.64
CA GLY A 59 -5.64 -5.72 -0.18
C GLY A 59 -4.97 -4.50 -0.80
N ASN A 60 -3.83 -4.05 -0.25
CA ASN A 60 -3.06 -2.92 -0.79
C ASN A 60 -2.26 -3.27 -2.06
N VAL A 61 -1.97 -4.55 -2.27
CA VAL A 61 -1.12 -5.04 -3.37
C VAL A 61 -1.89 -5.90 -4.37
N ALA A 62 -3.02 -6.48 -3.97
CA ALA A 62 -3.72 -7.50 -4.76
C ALA A 62 -4.07 -7.06 -6.19
N ALA A 63 -4.57 -5.82 -6.37
CA ALA A 63 -4.95 -5.32 -7.70
C ALA A 63 -3.76 -5.08 -8.64
N SER A 64 -2.58 -4.82 -8.09
CA SER A 64 -1.35 -4.58 -8.84
C SER A 64 -0.37 -5.75 -8.78
N PHE A 65 -0.76 -6.89 -8.19
CA PHE A 65 0.18 -7.90 -7.72
C PHE A 65 1.09 -8.44 -8.83
N HIS A 66 0.51 -8.66 -10.02
CA HIS A 66 1.21 -9.17 -11.19
C HIS A 66 1.75 -8.06 -12.12
N MET A 67 1.69 -6.79 -11.71
CA MET A 67 2.29 -5.71 -12.49
C MET A 67 3.83 -5.78 -12.42
N THR A 68 4.47 -5.65 -13.57
CA THR A 68 5.93 -5.74 -13.73
C THR A 68 6.59 -4.42 -14.11
N GLU A 69 5.80 -3.42 -14.49
CA GLU A 69 6.26 -2.08 -14.81
C GLU A 69 6.23 -1.16 -13.59
N PRO A 70 7.12 -0.14 -13.52
CA PRO A 70 7.01 0.91 -12.53
C PRO A 70 5.63 1.57 -12.53
N PRO A 71 5.10 1.99 -11.37
CA PRO A 71 3.80 2.65 -11.32
C PRO A 71 3.84 4.01 -12.01
N GLU A 72 2.74 4.37 -12.67
CA GLU A 72 2.53 5.71 -13.23
C GLU A 72 1.56 6.51 -12.35
N VAL A 73 1.77 7.82 -12.26
CA VAL A 73 0.82 8.75 -11.61
C VAL A 73 0.17 9.60 -12.68
N LYS A 74 -0.60 8.89 -13.52
CA LYS A 74 -1.26 9.45 -14.69
C LYS A 74 -2.74 9.05 -14.73
N PHE A 75 -3.60 10.03 -14.51
CA PHE A 75 -5.04 9.88 -14.46
C PHE A 75 -5.69 11.11 -15.12
N PRO A 76 -7.00 11.10 -15.41
CA PRO A 76 -7.69 12.32 -15.83
C PRO A 76 -7.43 13.46 -14.85
N GLY A 77 -6.89 14.58 -15.34
CA GLY A 77 -6.55 15.76 -14.54
C GLY A 77 -5.27 15.66 -13.70
N ILE A 78 -4.55 14.52 -13.70
CA ILE A 78 -3.33 14.29 -12.92
C ILE A 78 -2.26 13.69 -13.82
N ASP A 79 -1.12 14.36 -13.99
CA ASP A 79 0.05 13.84 -14.69
C ASP A 79 1.31 14.28 -13.95
N ILE A 80 1.84 13.38 -13.12
CA ILE A 80 2.91 13.68 -12.16
C ILE A 80 4.06 12.71 -12.36
N GLU A 81 5.27 13.25 -12.40
CA GLU A 81 6.49 12.47 -12.43
C GLU A 81 6.65 11.64 -11.16
N LEU A 82 6.81 10.31 -11.30
CA LEU A 82 6.91 9.36 -10.18
C LEU A 82 7.99 9.77 -9.16
N GLY A 83 9.13 10.31 -9.61
CA GLY A 83 10.23 10.75 -8.74
C GLY A 83 9.86 11.91 -7.78
N LYS A 84 8.72 12.57 -7.98
CA LYS A 84 8.23 13.66 -7.12
C LYS A 84 7.14 13.21 -6.13
N VAL A 85 6.75 11.94 -6.18
CA VAL A 85 5.62 11.39 -5.44
C VAL A 85 6.11 10.61 -4.23
N LEU A 86 5.53 10.90 -3.08
CA LEU A 86 5.69 10.12 -1.86
C LEU A 86 4.34 9.53 -1.45
N HIS A 87 4.33 8.26 -1.07
CA HIS A 87 3.18 7.67 -0.39
C HIS A 87 3.09 8.27 1.02
N ALA A 88 1.99 8.95 1.34
CA ALA A 88 1.85 9.72 2.57
C ALA A 88 1.02 9.01 3.64
N SER A 89 -0.10 8.37 3.27
CA SER A 89 -0.92 7.59 4.20
C SER A 89 -1.60 6.43 3.50
N GLU A 90 -1.85 5.35 4.23
CA GLU A 90 -2.61 4.18 3.78
C GLU A 90 -3.60 3.76 4.87
N ALA A 91 -4.75 3.26 4.46
CA ALA A 91 -5.71 2.58 5.31
C ALA A 91 -6.40 1.48 4.50
N VAL A 92 -6.52 0.29 5.09
CA VAL A 92 -7.34 -0.80 4.55
C VAL A 92 -8.46 -1.12 5.53
N THR A 93 -9.67 -1.29 5.01
CA THR A 93 -10.85 -1.72 5.78
C THR A 93 -11.40 -2.97 5.14
N VAL A 94 -11.55 -4.02 5.95
CA VAL A 94 -12.12 -5.31 5.52
C VAL A 94 -13.42 -5.56 6.30
N PRO A 95 -14.56 -5.85 5.63
CA PRO A 95 -15.81 -6.24 6.30
C PRO A 95 -15.79 -7.68 6.80
N GLY A 96 -14.80 -8.50 6.42
CA GLY A 96 -14.61 -9.87 6.87
C GLY A 96 -13.31 -10.48 6.33
N PRO A 97 -13.02 -11.76 6.66
CA PRO A 97 -11.81 -12.45 6.21
C PRO A 97 -11.68 -12.47 4.68
N LEU A 98 -10.46 -12.23 4.19
CA LEU A 98 -10.15 -12.30 2.77
C LEU A 98 -9.89 -13.76 2.35
N PRO A 99 -10.39 -14.22 1.18
CA PRO A 99 -10.16 -15.59 0.75
C PRO A 99 -8.71 -15.76 0.26
N PRO A 100 -8.11 -16.96 0.43
CA PRO A 100 -6.72 -17.24 0.06
C PRO A 100 -6.48 -17.21 -1.46
N SER A 101 -7.55 -17.24 -2.25
CA SER A 101 -7.54 -17.10 -3.70
C SER A 101 -8.87 -16.50 -4.13
N GLY A 102 -8.90 -15.76 -5.23
CA GLY A 102 -10.13 -15.18 -5.72
C GLY A 102 -9.96 -14.36 -6.99
N THR A 103 -11.08 -13.83 -7.45
CA THR A 103 -11.16 -12.82 -8.51
C THR A 103 -11.95 -11.65 -7.96
N ALA A 104 -11.54 -10.43 -8.31
CA ALA A 104 -12.21 -9.23 -7.86
C ALA A 104 -12.10 -8.10 -8.89
N ARG A 105 -12.88 -7.06 -8.65
CA ARG A 105 -12.90 -5.82 -9.40
C ARG A 105 -12.62 -4.66 -8.45
N SER A 106 -11.63 -3.83 -8.76
CA SER A 106 -11.29 -2.61 -8.02
C SER A 106 -11.76 -1.38 -8.78
N VAL A 107 -12.51 -0.50 -8.12
CA VAL A 107 -12.89 0.81 -8.65
C VAL A 107 -12.27 1.88 -7.77
N GLN A 108 -11.41 2.71 -8.36
CA GLN A 108 -10.76 3.83 -7.69
C GLN A 108 -11.47 5.15 -8.02
N ARG A 109 -11.48 6.08 -7.06
CA ARG A 109 -11.89 7.47 -7.24
C ARG A 109 -10.97 8.41 -6.48
N PHE A 110 -10.80 9.63 -6.96
CA PHE A 110 -10.16 10.70 -6.20
C PHE A 110 -11.19 11.39 -5.33
N THR A 111 -10.94 11.47 -4.03
CA THR A 111 -11.92 12.01 -3.07
C THR A 111 -11.57 13.41 -2.61
N GLU A 112 -10.28 13.72 -2.51
CA GLU A 112 -9.80 14.99 -1.98
C GLU A 112 -8.48 15.36 -2.66
N ILE A 113 -8.30 16.65 -3.01
CA ILE A 113 -7.03 17.17 -3.52
C ILE A 113 -6.75 18.50 -2.82
N TRP A 114 -5.62 18.56 -2.12
CA TRP A 114 -5.29 19.68 -1.23
C TRP A 114 -4.02 20.41 -1.68
N ASP A 115 -4.06 21.74 -1.63
CA ASP A 115 -2.92 22.61 -1.95
C ASP A 115 -2.07 22.86 -0.70
N LYS A 116 -0.89 22.25 -0.63
CA LYS A 116 0.09 22.48 0.45
C LYS A 116 1.10 23.58 0.08
N GLY A 117 0.81 24.40 -0.92
CA GLY A 117 1.62 25.51 -1.42
C GLY A 117 2.69 25.04 -2.40
N LYS A 118 3.70 24.32 -1.93
CA LYS A 118 4.78 23.77 -2.79
C LYS A 118 4.53 22.32 -3.23
N ALA A 119 3.40 21.75 -2.85
CA ALA A 119 3.04 20.37 -3.10
C ALA A 119 1.52 20.21 -3.11
N ALA A 120 1.05 19.13 -3.72
CA ALA A 120 -0.32 18.67 -3.60
C ALA A 120 -0.40 17.44 -2.68
N VAL A 121 -1.52 17.27 -2.00
CA VAL A 121 -1.93 15.97 -1.45
C VAL A 121 -3.12 15.49 -2.25
N ILE A 122 -3.00 14.30 -2.84
CA ILE A 122 -4.09 13.67 -3.59
C ILE A 122 -4.53 12.45 -2.80
N VAL A 123 -5.82 12.40 -2.45
CA VAL A 123 -6.44 11.31 -1.73
C VAL A 123 -7.29 10.50 -2.70
N SER A 124 -7.09 9.18 -2.71
CA SER A 124 -7.92 8.25 -3.46
C SER A 124 -8.50 7.18 -2.56
N GLU A 125 -9.68 6.71 -2.94
CA GLU A 125 -10.34 5.56 -2.34
C GLU A 125 -10.58 4.52 -3.42
N SER A 126 -10.26 3.27 -3.12
CA SER A 126 -10.57 2.13 -3.99
C SER A 126 -11.48 1.16 -3.26
N THR A 127 -12.61 0.83 -3.88
CA THR A 127 -13.52 -0.21 -3.39
C THR A 127 -13.33 -1.46 -4.23
N VAL A 128 -13.13 -2.59 -3.56
CA VAL A 128 -12.93 -3.88 -4.21
C VAL A 128 -14.11 -4.80 -3.92
N THR A 129 -14.69 -5.37 -4.97
CA THR A 129 -15.81 -6.31 -4.89
C THR A 129 -15.50 -7.65 -5.54
N ASP A 130 -16.13 -8.72 -5.06
CA ASP A 130 -16.16 -10.01 -5.75
C ASP A 130 -17.11 -9.99 -6.97
N PRO A 131 -17.20 -11.08 -7.76
CA PRO A 131 -18.11 -11.16 -8.92
C PRO A 131 -19.60 -11.02 -8.57
N ASP A 132 -19.99 -11.27 -7.31
CA ASP A 132 -21.35 -11.13 -6.82
C ASP A 132 -21.61 -9.72 -6.25
N SER A 133 -20.70 -8.76 -6.50
CA SER A 133 -20.76 -7.38 -6.04
C SER A 133 -20.69 -7.20 -4.52
N LYS A 134 -20.23 -8.22 -3.78
CA LYS A 134 -19.96 -8.09 -2.35
C LYS A 134 -18.63 -7.38 -2.15
N VAL A 135 -18.63 -6.36 -1.29
CA VAL A 135 -17.40 -5.64 -0.91
C VAL A 135 -16.46 -6.58 -0.16
N LEU A 136 -15.25 -6.75 -0.67
CA LEU A 136 -14.17 -7.50 -0.04
C LEU A 136 -13.28 -6.60 0.81
N TRP A 137 -12.95 -5.40 0.32
CA TRP A 137 -12.25 -4.39 1.10
C TRP A 137 -12.37 -3.00 0.46
N THR A 138 -12.01 -1.99 1.24
CA THR A 138 -11.80 -0.61 0.77
C THR A 138 -10.40 -0.18 1.19
N THR A 139 -9.71 0.55 0.30
CA THR A 139 -8.46 1.24 0.65
C THR A 139 -8.69 2.75 0.57
N LYS A 140 -8.02 3.49 1.45
CA LYS A 140 -7.92 4.94 1.38
C LYS A 140 -6.45 5.33 1.48
N ARG A 141 -5.92 5.93 0.43
CA ARG A 141 -4.51 6.35 0.38
C ARG A 141 -4.38 7.82 0.05
N SER A 142 -3.25 8.39 0.46
CA SER A 142 -2.84 9.71 -0.01
C SER A 142 -1.42 9.69 -0.53
N ILE A 143 -1.20 10.45 -1.60
CA ILE A 143 0.12 10.74 -2.12
C ILE A 143 0.45 12.22 -1.91
N PHE A 144 1.71 12.51 -1.59
CA PHE A 144 2.25 13.85 -1.50
C PHE A 144 3.10 14.11 -2.75
N ALA A 145 2.64 14.99 -3.62
CA ALA A 145 3.27 15.31 -4.90
C ALA A 145 4.03 16.63 -4.81
N ARG A 146 5.36 16.55 -4.75
CA ARG A 146 6.25 17.72 -4.65
C ARG A 146 6.23 18.52 -5.95
N GLY A 147 6.10 19.84 -5.86
CA GLY A 147 6.08 20.73 -7.01
C GLY A 147 4.71 20.88 -7.69
N GLU A 148 3.72 20.09 -7.28
CA GLU A 148 2.37 20.08 -7.87
C GLU A 148 1.35 20.95 -7.09
N GLY A 149 1.83 21.82 -6.19
CA GLY A 149 0.99 22.76 -5.44
C GLY A 149 0.88 24.15 -6.08
N GLY A 150 0.25 25.09 -5.39
CA GLY A 150 0.16 26.50 -5.80
C GLY A 150 -0.98 26.80 -6.77
N PHE A 151 -1.96 25.90 -6.86
CA PHE A 151 -3.16 26.03 -7.69
C PHE A 151 -4.30 26.79 -6.98
N GLY A 152 -4.11 27.20 -5.72
CA GLY A 152 -5.04 28.07 -5.00
C GLY A 152 -6.24 27.34 -4.38
N GLY A 153 -6.13 26.02 -4.17
CA GLY A 153 -7.14 25.20 -3.50
C GLY A 153 -7.07 25.28 -1.97
N GLU A 154 -7.99 24.56 -1.31
CA GLU A 154 -7.94 24.44 0.15
C GLU A 154 -6.69 23.68 0.61
N ARG A 155 -6.15 24.07 1.77
CA ARG A 155 -4.97 23.41 2.35
C ARG A 155 -5.28 22.00 2.86
N GLY A 156 -6.55 21.65 3.05
CA GLY A 156 -6.98 20.40 3.66
C GLY A 156 -6.57 20.26 5.14
N PRO A 157 -7.01 19.18 5.79
CA PRO A 157 -6.71 18.94 7.21
C PRO A 157 -5.22 18.67 7.46
N SER A 158 -4.81 18.89 8.72
CA SER A 158 -3.57 18.38 9.29
C SER A 158 -3.96 17.35 10.35
N THR A 159 -3.90 16.07 10.01
CA THR A 159 -4.17 14.99 10.96
C THR A 159 -2.86 14.52 11.58
N SER A 160 -2.70 14.69 12.89
CA SER A 160 -1.69 13.98 13.67
C SER A 160 -2.38 13.30 14.85
N VAL A 161 -2.31 11.98 14.92
CA VAL A 161 -2.67 11.26 16.14
C VAL A 161 -1.45 11.32 17.05
N ALA A 162 -1.56 12.07 18.16
CA ALA A 162 -0.50 12.09 19.16
C ALA A 162 -0.45 10.74 19.88
N ALA A 163 0.76 10.21 20.07
CA ALA A 163 0.95 9.05 20.95
C ALA A 163 0.56 9.42 22.39
N PRO A 164 0.02 8.47 23.18
CA PRO A 164 -0.23 8.69 24.61
C PRO A 164 1.04 9.10 25.36
N ASP A 165 0.93 10.02 26.32
CA ASP A 165 2.04 10.46 27.18
C ASP A 165 2.27 9.45 28.33
N ARG A 166 2.70 8.23 27.96
CA ARG A 166 3.07 7.13 28.87
C ARG A 166 3.97 6.12 28.14
N ALA A 167 4.56 5.19 28.88
CA ALA A 167 5.30 4.07 28.29
C ALA A 167 4.40 3.20 27.39
N PRO A 168 4.95 2.62 26.30
CA PRO A 168 4.20 1.71 25.43
C PRO A 168 3.79 0.43 26.18
N ASP A 169 2.66 -0.15 25.79
CA ASP A 169 2.21 -1.44 26.34
C ASP A 169 3.07 -2.61 25.83
N TYR A 170 3.56 -2.48 24.59
CA TYR A 170 4.40 -3.47 23.92
C TYR A 170 5.49 -2.77 23.11
N GLU A 171 6.69 -3.36 23.11
CA GLU A 171 7.78 -3.02 22.20
C GLU A 171 8.13 -4.30 21.44
N ILE A 172 8.06 -4.26 20.11
CA ILE A 172 8.24 -5.41 19.24
C ILE A 172 9.32 -5.08 18.22
N ASP A 173 10.40 -5.84 18.24
CA ASP A 173 11.45 -5.75 17.22
C ASP A 173 11.08 -6.64 16.04
N VAL A 174 10.92 -6.03 14.87
CA VAL A 174 10.68 -6.76 13.61
C VAL A 174 11.94 -6.69 12.75
N PRO A 175 12.67 -7.81 12.56
CA PRO A 175 13.88 -7.80 11.75
C PRO A 175 13.54 -7.54 10.27
N VAL A 176 14.32 -6.67 9.63
CA VAL A 176 14.22 -6.40 8.19
C VAL A 176 15.31 -7.19 7.47
N LEU A 177 14.92 -7.99 6.47
CA LEU A 177 15.89 -8.72 5.64
C LEU A 177 16.72 -7.74 4.79
N PRO A 178 18.01 -8.01 4.53
CA PRO A 178 18.81 -7.19 3.63
C PRO A 178 18.17 -7.01 2.24
N GLN A 179 17.47 -8.04 1.76
CA GLN A 179 16.79 -8.09 0.48
C GLN A 179 15.26 -7.85 0.57
N GLN A 180 14.73 -7.35 1.69
CA GLN A 180 13.28 -7.21 1.93
C GLN A 180 12.58 -6.45 0.79
N ALA A 181 13.14 -5.31 0.36
CA ALA A 181 12.58 -4.50 -0.72
C ALA A 181 12.56 -5.25 -2.07
N LEU A 182 13.56 -6.10 -2.32
CA LEU A 182 13.65 -6.91 -3.54
C LEU A 182 12.63 -8.05 -3.57
N LEU A 183 12.24 -8.55 -2.39
CA LEU A 183 11.17 -9.55 -2.27
C LEU A 183 9.79 -8.88 -2.33
N TYR A 184 9.57 -7.82 -1.56
CA TYR A 184 8.28 -7.13 -1.51
C TYR A 184 7.88 -6.53 -2.86
N ARG A 185 8.82 -6.00 -3.65
CA ARG A 185 8.53 -5.50 -5.01
C ARG A 185 7.95 -6.56 -5.95
N LEU A 186 8.11 -7.86 -5.64
CA LEU A 186 7.48 -8.92 -6.42
C LEU A 186 5.95 -8.92 -6.28
N CYS A 187 5.41 -8.22 -5.29
CA CYS A 187 3.98 -8.03 -5.03
C CYS A 187 3.37 -6.84 -5.78
N GLY A 188 4.04 -6.31 -6.81
CA GLY A 188 3.45 -5.35 -7.75
C GLY A 188 4.08 -3.96 -7.78
N ASP A 189 4.66 -3.46 -6.68
CA ASP A 189 5.32 -2.15 -6.69
C ASP A 189 6.76 -2.26 -7.21
N ARG A 190 6.91 -1.96 -8.50
CA ARG A 190 8.17 -2.05 -9.24
C ARG A 190 8.95 -0.75 -9.29
N ASN A 191 8.60 0.26 -8.49
CA ASN A 191 9.29 1.54 -8.46
C ASN A 191 10.81 1.34 -8.23
N PRO A 192 11.67 1.84 -9.14
CA PRO A 192 13.12 1.68 -9.05
C PRO A 192 13.73 2.29 -7.79
N LEU A 193 13.02 3.20 -7.09
CA LEU A 193 13.41 3.72 -5.78
C LEU A 193 13.76 2.61 -4.76
N HIS A 194 13.19 1.42 -4.93
CA HIS A 194 13.35 0.29 -4.01
C HIS A 194 14.37 -0.77 -4.49
N SER A 195 14.99 -0.59 -5.66
CA SER A 195 15.90 -1.59 -6.22
C SER A 195 17.08 -1.04 -7.01
N ASP A 196 17.04 0.22 -7.44
CA ASP A 196 18.07 0.86 -8.26
C ASP A 196 18.81 1.93 -7.43
N PRO A 197 20.12 1.74 -7.12
CA PRO A 197 20.90 2.72 -6.37
C PRO A 197 21.03 4.09 -7.07
N GLY A 198 21.11 4.12 -8.40
CA GLY A 198 21.21 5.36 -9.16
C GLY A 198 19.92 6.17 -9.10
N PHE A 199 18.76 5.50 -9.22
CA PHE A 199 17.45 6.13 -9.06
C PHE A 199 17.24 6.63 -7.62
N ALA A 200 17.59 5.81 -6.61
CA ALA A 200 17.48 6.21 -5.21
C ALA A 200 18.35 7.44 -4.88
N ALA A 201 19.60 7.47 -5.37
CA ALA A 201 20.50 8.60 -5.23
C ALA A 201 19.94 9.87 -5.91
N ALA A 202 19.37 9.75 -7.11
CA ALA A 202 18.72 10.86 -7.80
C ALA A 202 17.49 11.39 -7.05
N ALA A 203 16.79 10.52 -6.32
CA ALA A 203 15.67 10.87 -5.44
C ALA A 203 16.12 11.39 -4.05
N GLY A 204 17.42 11.43 -3.77
CA GLY A 204 17.99 11.99 -2.54
C GLY A 204 18.19 10.98 -1.40
N PHE A 205 18.25 9.69 -1.69
CA PHE A 205 18.54 8.64 -0.71
C PHE A 205 19.92 8.02 -0.92
N ASP A 206 20.63 7.70 0.15
CA ASP A 206 21.97 7.08 0.09
C ASP A 206 21.95 5.65 -0.49
N ARG A 207 20.79 4.99 -0.45
CA ARG A 207 20.55 3.63 -0.96
C ARG A 207 19.05 3.43 -1.23
N PRO A 208 18.67 2.37 -1.98
CA PRO A 208 17.27 2.00 -2.10
C PRO A 208 16.60 1.83 -0.73
N ILE A 209 15.39 2.36 -0.59
CA ILE A 209 14.62 2.29 0.66
C ILE A 209 13.59 1.16 0.60
N LEU A 210 13.17 0.66 1.76
CA LEU A 210 12.04 -0.26 1.83
C LEU A 210 10.73 0.46 1.48
N HIS A 211 9.80 -0.23 0.83
CA HIS A 211 8.46 0.29 0.55
C HIS A 211 7.75 0.64 1.85
N GLY A 212 7.11 1.81 1.91
CA GLY A 212 6.29 2.18 3.07
C GLY A 212 5.18 1.16 3.35
N LEU A 213 4.59 0.59 2.30
CA LEU A 213 3.57 -0.47 2.43
C LEU A 213 4.14 -1.81 2.94
N CYS A 214 5.43 -2.08 2.75
CA CYS A 214 6.08 -3.23 3.37
C CYS A 214 6.19 -3.01 4.88
N THR A 215 6.72 -1.86 5.31
CA THR A 215 6.77 -1.49 6.74
C THR A 215 5.38 -1.49 7.38
N TYR A 216 4.37 -0.97 6.67
CA TYR A 216 2.96 -1.01 7.11
C TYR A 216 2.46 -2.46 7.29
N GLY A 217 2.66 -3.33 6.29
CA GLY A 217 2.28 -4.74 6.38
C GLY A 217 3.01 -5.49 7.51
N MET A 218 4.30 -5.25 7.67
CA MET A 218 5.11 -5.82 8.76
C MET A 218 4.58 -5.38 10.13
N THR A 219 4.22 -4.10 10.27
CA THR A 219 3.63 -3.55 11.50
C THR A 219 2.28 -4.20 11.79
N CYS A 220 1.40 -4.27 10.79
CA CYS A 220 0.09 -4.92 10.95
C CYS A 220 0.21 -6.41 11.29
N LYS A 221 1.13 -7.14 10.65
CA LYS A 221 1.43 -8.54 10.99
C LYS A 221 1.85 -8.66 12.45
N ALA A 222 2.83 -7.85 12.90
CA ALA A 222 3.29 -7.88 14.29
C ALA A 222 2.18 -7.59 15.30
N LEU A 223 1.26 -6.67 14.98
CA LEU A 223 0.08 -6.38 15.80
C LEU A 223 -0.90 -7.56 15.84
N VAL A 224 -1.17 -8.21 14.70
CA VAL A 224 -2.00 -9.42 14.64
C VAL A 224 -1.40 -10.54 15.49
N ASP A 225 -0.09 -10.80 15.33
CA ASP A 225 0.61 -11.85 16.06
C ASP A 225 0.66 -11.62 17.57
N THR A 226 0.80 -10.36 17.99
CA THR A 226 0.99 -10.00 19.40
C THR A 226 -0.34 -9.77 20.13
N LEU A 227 -1.31 -9.12 19.48
CA LEU A 227 -2.53 -8.63 20.13
C LEU A 227 -3.78 -9.43 19.79
N LEU A 228 -3.75 -10.20 18.69
CA LEU A 228 -4.92 -10.91 18.17
C LEU A 228 -4.68 -12.43 18.06
N ASP A 229 -3.71 -12.98 18.80
CA ASP A 229 -3.37 -14.41 18.78
C ASP A 229 -3.05 -14.97 17.37
N ALA A 230 -2.58 -14.08 16.49
CA ALA A 230 -2.35 -14.32 15.08
C ALA A 230 -3.62 -14.71 14.28
N ASP A 231 -4.82 -14.28 14.67
CA ASP A 231 -6.11 -14.45 13.95
C ASP A 231 -6.45 -13.28 13.01
#